data_AF-E4Y0V6-F1
#
_entry.id   AF-E4Y0V6-F1
#
_cell.length_a   1.000
_cell.length_b   1.000
_cell.length_c   1.000
_cell.angle_alpha   90.00
_cell.angle_beta   90.00
_cell.angle_gamma   90.00
#
_symmetry.space_group_name_H-M   'P 1'
#
loop_
_entity.id
_entity.type
_entity.pdbx_description
1 polymer ?
#
loop_
_entity_poly.entity_id
_entity_poly.type
_entity_poly.pdbx_seq_one_letter_code
_entity_poly.pdbx_strand_id
1 'polypeptide(L)'
;MPILTDLWLLIIIVTITGIIAGYIDAAIQCIMLKVWGSKKSASILQLHHFTFSIGAFLAPLLVSPFYSGDDDICSDSTDDNNEPVCLGIGDNNSILTPFLISSAFIASVFILMIWLYFVDITEKIKEDNQESADEREEDSFRDLWQYFIPVILFYFCIVSGENVYQSNIFSYAACKVGWESGKASILNSIFWAGFGIGRGSGIFFSRFLRPSTYIIIDLIFCAATATFLSIYPTNEIMLWIGSFTYGLGIATLYSCGISYSHELTNVSGKWIVTFGIGNAIGAMSMPILGTGIG
;
A
#
# COMPACT_ATOMS: atom_id res chain seq x y z
N MET A 1 -3.28 -19.41 -6.52
CA MET A 1 -3.15 -20.23 -5.31
C MET A 1 -4.29 -21.22 -5.01
N PRO A 2 -5.43 -21.30 -5.73
CA PRO A 2 -6.57 -22.11 -5.25
C PRO A 2 -6.41 -23.64 -5.43
N ILE A 3 -5.36 -24.09 -6.12
CA ILE A 3 -5.11 -25.51 -6.45
C ILE A 3 -4.04 -26.13 -5.52
N LEU A 4 -3.29 -25.30 -4.78
CA LEU A 4 -2.21 -25.74 -3.91
C LEU A 4 -2.75 -26.04 -2.51
N THR A 5 -2.81 -27.32 -2.14
CA THR A 5 -3.25 -27.76 -0.81
C THR A 5 -2.08 -28.05 0.15
N ASP A 6 -0.84 -28.10 -0.35
CA ASP A 6 0.35 -28.33 0.47
C ASP A 6 0.83 -27.02 1.12
N LEU A 7 0.82 -26.99 2.45
CA LEU A 7 1.18 -25.82 3.24
C LEU A 7 2.64 -25.40 3.06
N TRP A 8 3.57 -26.36 3.01
CA TRP A 8 5.00 -26.06 2.89
C TRP A 8 5.33 -25.46 1.53
N LEU A 9 4.73 -26.02 0.48
CA LEU A 9 4.84 -25.50 -0.86
C LEU A 9 4.24 -24.10 -0.97
N LEU A 10 3.09 -23.85 -0.32
CA LEU A 10 2.49 -22.51 -0.25
C LEU A 10 3.43 -21.51 0.44
N ILE A 11 4.00 -21.86 1.59
CA ILE A 11 4.96 -21.01 2.31
C ILE A 11 6.16 -20.66 1.43
N ILE A 12 6.73 -21.64 0.74
CA ILE A 12 7.87 -21.43 -0.16
C ILE A 12 7.50 -20.46 -1.28
N ILE A 13 6.36 -20.67 -1.95
CA ILE A 13 5.94 -19.82 -3.08
C ILE A 13 5.65 -18.40 -2.61
N VAL A 14 4.95 -18.22 -1.48
CA VAL A 14 4.66 -16.91 -0.91
C VAL A 14 5.95 -16.19 -0.52
N THR A 15 6.92 -16.89 0.07
CA THR A 15 8.22 -16.33 0.43
C THR A 15 9.00 -15.87 -0.79
N ILE A 16 9.09 -16.71 -1.83
CA ILE A 16 9.77 -16.36 -3.09
C ILE A 16 9.10 -15.14 -3.73
N THR A 17 7.76 -15.13 -3.76
CA THR A 17 6.99 -14.00 -4.31
C THR A 17 7.29 -12.71 -3.54
N GLY A 18 7.35 -12.78 -2.21
CA GLY A 18 7.69 -11.63 -1.35
C GLY A 18 9.11 -11.10 -1.59
N ILE A 19 10.10 -11.99 -1.75
CA ILE A 19 11.48 -11.60 -2.07
C ILE A 19 11.55 -10.89 -3.42
N ILE A 20 10.90 -11.45 -4.45
CA ILE A 20 10.88 -10.88 -5.80
C ILE A 20 10.17 -9.52 -5.78
N ALA A 21 9.00 -9.42 -5.16
CA ALA A 21 8.24 -8.17 -5.07
C ALA A 21 9.04 -7.09 -4.35
N GLY A 22 9.68 -7.40 -3.21
CA GLY A 22 10.52 -6.46 -2.48
C GLY A 22 11.75 -5.99 -3.26
N TYR A 23 12.38 -6.90 -4.01
CA TYR A 23 13.50 -6.53 -4.89
C TYR A 23 13.06 -5.58 -6.02
N ILE A 24 11.95 -5.89 -6.70
CA ILE A 24 11.42 -5.07 -7.78
C ILE A 24 11.07 -3.67 -7.28
N ASP A 25 10.38 -3.57 -6.15
CA ASP A 25 10.00 -2.30 -5.53
C ASP A 25 11.23 -1.44 -5.21
N ALA A 26 12.21 -2.02 -4.52
CA ALA A 26 13.46 -1.34 -4.18
C ALA A 26 14.26 -0.90 -5.43
N ALA A 27 14.34 -1.76 -6.44
CA ALA A 27 15.09 -1.50 -7.66
C ALA A 27 14.46 -0.37 -8.49
N ILE A 28 13.14 -0.41 -8.70
CA ILE A 28 12.42 0.60 -9.47
C ILE A 28 12.55 1.97 -8.79
N GLN A 29 12.34 2.04 -7.48
CA GLN A 29 12.48 3.30 -6.74
C GLN A 29 13.92 3.84 -6.80
N CYS A 30 14.93 3.00 -6.65
CA CYS A 30 16.34 3.40 -6.79
C CYS A 30 16.65 3.94 -8.19
N ILE A 31 16.15 3.29 -9.24
CA ILE A 31 16.31 3.76 -10.63
C ILE A 31 15.64 5.11 -10.82
N MET A 32 14.41 5.28 -10.32
CA MET A 32 13.67 6.54 -10.45
C MET A 32 14.39 7.72 -9.79
N LEU A 33 14.94 7.52 -8.59
CA LEU A 33 15.69 8.58 -7.89
C LEU A 33 16.98 8.94 -8.64
N LYS A 34 17.72 7.94 -9.13
CA LYS A 34 18.98 8.16 -9.87
C LYS A 34 18.78 8.84 -11.22
N VAL A 35 17.72 8.49 -11.94
CA VAL A 35 17.46 9.01 -13.29
C VAL A 35 16.89 10.42 -13.26
N TRP A 36 15.95 10.72 -12.35
CA TRP A 36 15.26 12.00 -12.35
C TRP A 36 15.77 13.01 -11.30
N GLY A 37 16.64 12.59 -10.38
CA GLY A 37 17.17 13.42 -9.29
C GLY A 37 16.10 13.95 -8.35
N SER A 38 16.51 14.61 -7.26
CA SER A 38 15.64 14.94 -6.12
C SER A 38 14.36 15.70 -6.47
N LYS A 39 14.43 16.62 -7.43
CA LYS A 39 13.31 17.49 -7.77
C LYS A 39 12.29 16.85 -8.71
N LYS A 40 12.72 16.22 -9.82
CA LYS A 40 11.78 15.60 -10.77
C LYS A 40 11.30 14.24 -10.25
N SER A 41 12.12 13.52 -9.48
CA SER A 41 11.74 12.20 -8.95
C SER A 41 10.53 12.27 -8.04
N ALA A 42 10.28 13.38 -7.33
CA ALA A 42 9.14 13.51 -6.42
C ALA A 42 7.80 13.29 -7.12
N SER A 43 7.56 13.96 -8.25
CA SER A 43 6.31 13.80 -9.03
C SER A 43 6.21 12.43 -9.69
N ILE A 44 7.35 11.90 -10.17
CA ILE A 44 7.43 10.58 -10.82
C ILE A 44 7.18 9.45 -9.81
N LEU A 45 7.68 9.59 -8.58
CA LEU A 45 7.44 8.65 -7.48
C LEU A 45 5.97 8.67 -7.04
N GLN A 46 5.36 9.85 -6.95
CA GLN A 46 3.93 9.98 -6.70
C GLN A 46 3.09 9.31 -7.80
N LEU A 47 3.47 9.47 -9.07
CA LEU A 47 2.80 8.83 -10.19
C LEU A 47 2.91 7.31 -10.11
N HIS A 48 4.11 6.78 -9.81
CA HIS A 48 4.30 5.34 -9.61
C HIS A 48 3.38 4.80 -8.53
N HIS A 49 3.36 5.42 -7.36
CA HIS A 49 2.48 5.00 -6.28
C HIS A 49 0.99 5.25 -6.57
N PHE A 50 0.63 6.24 -7.37
CA PHE A 50 -0.75 6.43 -7.81
C PHE A 50 -1.25 5.25 -8.66
N THR A 51 -0.41 4.67 -9.52
CA THR A 51 -0.80 3.47 -10.29
C THR A 51 -1.11 2.27 -9.40
N PHE A 52 -0.43 2.12 -8.27
CA PHE A 52 -0.78 1.12 -7.26
C PHE A 52 -2.20 1.36 -6.70
N SER A 53 -2.57 2.61 -6.41
CA SER A 53 -3.89 2.95 -5.89
C SER A 53 -5.02 2.63 -6.88
N ILE A 54 -4.77 2.76 -8.19
CA ILE A 54 -5.72 2.35 -9.23
C ILE A 54 -5.98 0.84 -9.11
N GLY A 55 -4.92 0.03 -9.02
CA GLY A 55 -5.05 -1.41 -8.85
C GLY A 55 -5.79 -1.79 -7.56
N ALA A 56 -5.43 -1.15 -6.43
CA ALA A 56 -6.04 -1.40 -5.13
C ALA A 56 -7.52 -1.00 -5.07
N PHE A 57 -7.90 0.08 -5.76
CA PHE A 57 -9.29 0.50 -5.88
C PHE A 57 -10.12 -0.44 -6.77
N LEU A 58 -9.56 -0.89 -7.90
CA LEU A 58 -10.26 -1.76 -8.85
C LEU A 58 -10.35 -3.22 -8.37
N ALA A 59 -9.38 -3.71 -7.60
CA ALA A 59 -9.32 -5.11 -7.20
C ALA A 59 -10.58 -5.58 -6.44
N PRO A 60 -11.06 -4.92 -5.37
CA PRO A 60 -12.30 -5.32 -4.70
C PRO A 60 -13.52 -5.31 -5.61
N LEU A 61 -13.60 -4.35 -6.55
CA LEU A 61 -14.72 -4.24 -7.50
C LEU A 61 -14.72 -5.37 -8.53
N LEU A 62 -13.53 -5.82 -8.96
CA LEU A 62 -13.38 -6.95 -9.88
C LEU A 62 -13.72 -8.28 -9.23
N VAL A 63 -13.41 -8.45 -7.94
CA VAL A 63 -13.62 -9.72 -7.23
C VAL A 63 -15.02 -9.79 -6.58
N SER A 64 -15.63 -8.66 -6.23
CA SER A 64 -16.95 -8.59 -5.57
C SER A 64 -18.05 -9.48 -6.19
N PRO A 65 -18.24 -9.51 -7.53
CA PRO A 65 -19.26 -10.38 -8.16
C PRO A 65 -19.05 -11.88 -7.95
N PHE A 66 -17.83 -12.30 -7.60
CA PHE A 66 -17.49 -13.71 -7.38
C PHE A 66 -17.68 -14.16 -5.93
N TYR A 67 -17.93 -13.23 -5.01
CA TYR A 67 -18.27 -13.51 -3.61
C TYR A 67 -19.79 -13.54 -3.35
N SER A 68 -20.62 -13.36 -4.39
CA SER A 68 -22.08 -13.15 -4.29
C SER A 68 -22.92 -14.44 -4.27
N GLY A 69 -22.45 -15.50 -3.60
CA GLY A 69 -23.32 -16.61 -3.20
C GLY A 69 -23.96 -16.26 -1.86
N ASP A 70 -25.26 -16.51 -1.70
CA ASP A 70 -26.08 -16.27 -0.49
C ASP A 70 -25.66 -17.12 0.74
N ASP A 71 -24.36 -17.26 1.00
CA ASP A 71 -23.85 -17.83 2.22
C ASP A 71 -23.49 -16.67 3.16
N ASP A 72 -24.41 -16.37 4.08
CA ASP A 72 -24.19 -15.47 5.20
C ASP A 72 -22.79 -15.73 5.77
N ILE A 73 -21.92 -14.73 5.62
CA ILE A 73 -20.52 -14.75 6.11
C ILE A 73 -20.45 -14.95 7.64
N CYS A 74 -21.60 -14.88 8.32
CA CYS A 74 -21.84 -15.34 9.67
C CYS A 74 -23.03 -16.31 9.68
N SER A 75 -22.78 -17.62 9.65
CA SER A 75 -23.81 -18.58 10.11
C SER A 75 -24.04 -18.35 11.60
N ASP A 76 -25.29 -18.44 12.06
CA ASP A 76 -25.72 -18.45 13.48
C ASP A 76 -25.06 -19.57 14.33
N SER A 77 -24.14 -20.35 13.74
CA SER A 77 -23.30 -21.30 14.44
C SER A 77 -22.23 -20.58 15.26
N THR A 78 -22.50 -20.54 16.56
CA THR A 78 -21.56 -20.17 17.61
C THR A 78 -20.46 -21.22 17.79
N ASP A 79 -19.23 -20.80 18.03
CA ASP A 79 -18.18 -21.69 18.56
C ASP A 79 -18.50 -22.05 20.03
N ASP A 80 -17.76 -23.00 20.64
CA ASP A 80 -17.96 -23.45 22.04
C ASP A 80 -17.95 -22.31 23.09
N ASN A 81 -17.52 -21.10 22.69
CA ASN A 81 -17.49 -19.88 23.50
C ASN A 81 -18.56 -18.82 23.13
N ASN A 82 -19.54 -19.16 22.28
CA ASN A 82 -20.60 -18.23 21.81
C ASN A 82 -20.12 -17.05 20.93
N GLU A 83 -18.98 -17.19 20.25
CA GLU A 83 -18.52 -16.22 19.25
C GLU A 83 -18.93 -16.63 17.83
N PRO A 84 -19.28 -15.67 16.95
CA PRO A 84 -19.66 -15.95 15.57
C PRO A 84 -18.46 -16.46 14.76
N VAL A 85 -18.58 -17.66 14.19
CA VAL A 85 -17.53 -18.25 13.33
C VAL A 85 -17.67 -17.73 11.91
N CYS A 86 -16.71 -16.93 11.46
CA CYS A 86 -16.60 -16.49 10.07
C CYS A 86 -15.99 -17.62 9.21
N LEU A 87 -16.82 -18.45 8.59
CA LEU A 87 -16.35 -19.51 7.69
C LEU A 87 -16.05 -18.92 6.31
N GLY A 88 -14.78 -18.90 5.94
CA GLY A 88 -14.32 -18.34 4.68
C GLY A 88 -14.65 -19.21 3.46
N ILE A 89 -15.31 -18.57 2.50
CA ILE A 89 -15.22 -18.73 1.04
C ILE A 89 -15.95 -19.94 0.42
N GLY A 90 -16.90 -19.60 -0.45
CA GLY A 90 -17.68 -20.52 -1.28
C GLY A 90 -16.87 -21.26 -2.36
N ASP A 91 -17.62 -22.07 -3.13
CA ASP A 91 -17.18 -23.10 -4.07
C ASP A 91 -15.86 -22.79 -4.81
N ASN A 92 -14.90 -23.75 -4.85
CA ASN A 92 -13.54 -23.57 -5.36
C ASN A 92 -13.45 -22.98 -6.79
N ASN A 93 -14.50 -23.14 -7.59
CA ASN A 93 -14.61 -22.59 -8.93
C ASN A 93 -14.86 -21.06 -8.94
N SER A 94 -15.50 -20.52 -7.91
CA SER A 94 -15.79 -19.09 -7.77
C SER A 94 -14.51 -18.26 -7.60
N ILE A 95 -13.56 -18.75 -6.80
CA ILE A 95 -12.26 -18.09 -6.58
C ILE A 95 -11.26 -18.32 -7.71
N LEU A 96 -11.37 -19.41 -8.47
CA LEU A 96 -10.43 -19.69 -9.55
C LEU A 96 -10.45 -18.60 -10.64
N THR A 97 -11.64 -18.09 -10.97
CA THR A 97 -11.83 -17.07 -12.00
C THR A 97 -11.06 -15.76 -11.73
N PRO A 98 -11.17 -15.11 -10.55
CA PRO A 98 -10.38 -13.91 -10.26
C PRO A 98 -8.86 -14.17 -10.21
N PHE A 99 -8.43 -15.37 -9.80
CA PHE A 99 -7.01 -15.76 -9.90
C PHE A 99 -6.53 -15.88 -11.35
N LEU A 100 -7.35 -16.44 -12.25
CA LEU A 100 -7.02 -16.54 -13.67
C LEU A 100 -6.91 -15.17 -14.33
N ILE A 101 -7.87 -14.26 -14.06
CA ILE A 101 -7.82 -12.88 -14.55
C ILE A 101 -6.54 -12.18 -14.07
N SER A 102 -6.22 -12.30 -12.78
CA SER A 102 -5.00 -11.72 -12.20
C SER A 102 -3.73 -12.29 -12.85
N SER A 103 -3.69 -13.60 -13.11
CA SER A 103 -2.55 -14.25 -13.76
C SER A 103 -2.36 -13.81 -15.21
N ALA A 104 -3.44 -13.61 -15.97
CA ALA A 104 -3.39 -13.09 -17.33
C ALA A 104 -2.87 -11.64 -17.37
N PHE A 105 -3.29 -10.82 -16.41
CA PHE A 105 -2.79 -9.46 -16.26
C PHE A 105 -1.28 -9.45 -15.97
N ILE A 106 -0.80 -10.25 -15.01
CA ILE A 106 0.63 -10.36 -14.70
C ILE A 106 1.44 -10.85 -15.92
N ALA A 107 0.93 -11.84 -16.66
CA ALA A 107 1.58 -12.31 -17.88
C ALA A 107 1.70 -11.21 -18.95
N SER A 108 0.68 -10.36 -19.10
CA SER A 108 0.72 -9.22 -20.02
C SER A 108 1.79 -8.19 -19.63
N VAL A 109 1.92 -7.89 -18.33
CA VAL A 109 2.96 -7.00 -17.80
C VAL A 109 4.35 -7.59 -18.04
N PHE A 110 4.50 -8.91 -17.85
CA PHE A 110 5.77 -9.59 -18.13
C PHE A 110 6.21 -9.46 -19.59
N ILE A 111 5.29 -9.66 -20.54
CA ILE A 111 5.56 -9.48 -21.97
C ILE A 111 5.94 -8.02 -22.28
N LEU A 112 5.24 -7.06 -21.68
CA LEU A 112 5.55 -5.63 -21.83
C LEU A 112 6.95 -5.29 -21.29
N MET A 113 7.34 -5.82 -20.13
CA MET A 113 8.66 -5.60 -19.55
C MET A 113 9.78 -6.21 -20.40
N ILE A 114 9.56 -7.39 -20.98
CA ILE A 114 10.51 -7.98 -21.93
C ILE A 114 10.67 -7.08 -23.15
N TRP A 115 9.56 -6.59 -23.70
CA TRP A 115 9.61 -5.68 -24.85
C TRP A 115 10.37 -4.39 -24.52
N LEU A 116 10.09 -3.76 -23.37
CA LEU A 116 10.78 -2.56 -22.90
C LEU A 116 12.29 -2.80 -22.67
N TYR A 117 12.67 -3.98 -22.19
CA TYR A 117 14.06 -4.39 -22.05
C TYR A 117 14.76 -4.42 -23.41
N PHE A 118 14.17 -5.05 -24.42
CA PHE A 118 14.75 -5.09 -25.78
C PHE A 118 14.82 -3.72 -26.48
N VAL A 119 14.05 -2.73 -26.01
CA VAL A 119 14.10 -1.35 -26.52
C VAL A 119 15.15 -0.51 -25.79
N ASP A 120 15.85 -1.07 -24.80
CA ASP A 120 16.83 -0.38 -23.93
C ASP A 120 16.26 0.93 -23.35
N ILE A 121 14.99 0.87 -22.91
CA ILE A 121 14.28 2.07 -22.46
C ILE A 121 14.98 2.75 -21.28
N THR A 122 15.59 1.98 -20.38
CA THR A 122 16.29 2.50 -19.21
C THR A 122 17.49 3.35 -19.61
N GLU A 123 18.25 2.94 -20.62
CA GLU A 123 19.41 3.70 -21.11
C GLU A 123 18.95 4.99 -21.77
N LYS A 124 17.93 4.93 -22.64
CA LYS A 124 17.35 6.11 -23.29
C LYS A 124 16.85 7.16 -22.29
N ILE A 125 16.11 6.74 -21.26
CA ILE A 125 15.62 7.67 -20.25
C ILE A 125 16.77 8.26 -19.44
N LYS A 126 17.80 7.46 -19.14
CA LYS A 126 18.99 7.92 -18.41
C LYS A 126 19.77 8.97 -19.20
N GLU A 127 19.94 8.78 -20.51
CA GLU A 127 20.55 9.76 -21.40
C GLU A 127 19.74 11.06 -21.44
N ASP A 128 18.42 10.97 -21.62
CA ASP A 128 17.51 12.13 -21.66
C ASP A 128 17.48 12.94 -20.35
N ASN A 129 17.80 12.31 -19.22
CA ASN A 129 17.75 12.95 -17.90
C ASN A 129 19.12 13.07 -17.24
N GLN A 130 20.22 12.93 -17.98
CA GLN A 130 21.57 12.98 -17.43
C GLN A 130 21.86 14.29 -16.66
N GLU A 131 21.35 15.43 -17.14
CA GLU A 131 21.47 16.73 -16.44
C GLU A 131 20.68 16.80 -15.13
N SER A 132 19.72 15.90 -14.93
CA SER A 132 18.88 15.83 -13.73
C SER A 132 19.40 14.82 -12.71
N ALA A 133 20.43 14.05 -13.04
CA ALA A 133 20.99 13.06 -12.13
C ALA A 133 21.58 13.74 -10.89
N ASP A 134 21.43 13.09 -9.73
CA ASP A 134 22.01 13.60 -8.48
C ASP A 134 23.52 13.31 -8.45
N GLU A 135 24.33 14.37 -8.43
CA GLU A 135 25.80 14.30 -8.41
C GLU A 135 26.38 14.13 -7.00
N ARG A 136 25.57 14.29 -5.94
CA ARG A 136 26.04 14.12 -4.55
C ARG A 136 26.49 12.68 -4.31
N GLU A 137 27.47 12.47 -3.45
CA GLU A 137 27.85 11.11 -3.05
C GLU A 137 26.79 10.51 -2.10
N GLU A 138 26.57 9.19 -2.20
CA GLU A 138 25.70 8.49 -1.24
C GLU A 138 26.36 8.48 0.14
N ASP A 139 25.57 8.78 1.17
CA ASP A 139 26.02 8.74 2.55
C ASP A 139 26.72 7.43 2.94
N SER A 140 27.70 7.57 3.81
CA SER A 140 28.32 6.41 4.45
C SER A 140 27.33 5.76 5.44
N PHE A 141 27.54 4.49 5.75
CA PHE A 141 26.75 3.81 6.79
C PHE A 141 26.83 4.51 8.16
N ARG A 142 27.94 5.23 8.43
CA ARG A 142 28.16 5.94 9.69
C ARG A 142 27.24 7.16 9.82
N ASP A 143 27.04 7.88 8.73
CA ASP A 143 26.17 9.07 8.70
C ASP A 143 24.70 8.65 8.71
N LEU A 144 24.36 7.60 7.95
CA LEU A 144 23.04 6.98 7.92
C LEU A 144 22.59 6.48 9.30
N TRP A 145 23.52 6.02 10.14
CA TRP A 145 23.22 5.49 11.48
C TRP A 145 22.46 6.49 12.37
N GLN A 146 22.74 7.80 12.23
CA GLN A 146 22.05 8.84 12.99
C GLN A 146 20.58 8.97 12.59
N TYR A 147 20.26 8.69 11.33
CA TYR A 147 18.90 8.74 10.78
C TYR A 147 18.18 7.38 10.82
N PHE A 148 18.90 6.30 11.13
CA PHE A 148 18.39 4.94 11.04
C PHE A 148 17.11 4.72 11.86
N ILE A 149 17.14 5.07 13.15
CA ILE A 149 15.99 4.93 14.05
C ILE A 149 14.81 5.81 13.62
N PRO A 150 14.94 7.14 13.45
CA PRO A 150 13.79 7.97 13.11
C PRO A 150 13.18 7.61 11.75
N VAL A 151 13.98 7.19 10.78
CA VAL A 151 13.50 6.77 9.46
C VAL A 151 12.74 5.45 9.56
N ILE A 152 13.29 4.43 10.24
CA ILE A 152 12.59 3.16 10.43
C ILE A 152 11.29 3.38 11.18
N LEU A 153 11.29 4.20 12.24
CA LEU A 153 10.07 4.52 12.99
C LEU A 153 9.04 5.25 12.12
N PHE A 154 9.47 6.18 11.27
CA PHE A 154 8.58 6.86 10.32
C PHE A 154 7.90 5.85 9.39
N TYR A 155 8.67 5.01 8.69
CA TYR A 155 8.11 4.01 7.77
C TYR A 155 7.29 2.94 8.51
N PHE A 156 7.70 2.54 9.71
CA PHE A 156 6.93 1.66 10.57
C PHE A 156 5.54 2.24 10.86
N CYS A 157 5.48 3.49 11.34
CA CYS A 157 4.22 4.13 11.73
C CYS A 157 3.26 4.30 10.55
N ILE A 158 3.76 4.77 9.39
CA ILE A 158 2.89 5.01 8.23
C ILE A 158 2.38 3.69 7.64
N VAL A 159 3.25 2.67 7.53
CA VAL A 159 2.90 1.38 6.92
C VAL A 159 2.04 0.56 7.87
N SER A 160 2.30 0.61 9.17
CA SER A 160 1.44 -0.01 10.17
C SER A 160 0.06 0.66 10.20
N GLY A 161 0.00 2.00 10.21
CA GLY A 161 -1.25 2.75 10.19
C GLY A 161 -2.11 2.45 8.96
N GLU A 162 -1.50 2.49 7.76
CA GLU A 162 -2.15 2.11 6.51
C GLU A 162 -2.69 0.68 6.58
N ASN A 163 -1.82 -0.29 6.93
CA ASN A 163 -2.19 -1.69 6.93
C ASN A 163 -3.28 -2.02 7.95
N VAL A 164 -3.18 -1.51 9.17
CA VAL A 164 -4.17 -1.73 10.23
C VAL A 164 -5.52 -1.18 9.83
N TYR A 165 -5.58 0.01 9.22
CA TYR A 165 -6.85 0.58 8.81
C TYR A 165 -7.46 -0.19 7.63
N GLN A 166 -6.70 -0.41 6.55
CA GLN A 166 -7.23 -0.98 5.31
C GLN A 166 -7.70 -2.43 5.47
N SER A 167 -7.04 -3.22 6.32
CA SER A 167 -7.40 -4.62 6.51
C SER A 167 -8.62 -4.80 7.41
N ASN A 168 -8.89 -3.83 8.30
CA ASN A 168 -9.91 -3.96 9.33
C ASN A 168 -11.17 -3.15 9.02
N ILE A 169 -11.14 -2.14 8.13
CA ILE A 169 -12.31 -1.27 7.90
C ILE A 169 -13.54 -2.05 7.40
N PHE A 170 -13.34 -3.07 6.57
CA PHE A 170 -14.42 -3.97 6.14
C PHE A 170 -15.01 -4.75 7.31
N SER A 171 -14.16 -5.47 8.05
CA SER A 171 -14.57 -6.30 9.19
C SER A 171 -15.18 -5.47 10.32
N TYR A 172 -14.68 -4.24 10.51
CA TYR A 172 -15.25 -3.28 11.44
C TYR A 172 -16.68 -2.90 11.05
N ALA A 173 -16.92 -2.54 9.78
CA ALA A 173 -18.26 -2.20 9.31
C ALA A 173 -19.21 -3.41 9.36
N ALA A 174 -18.75 -4.59 8.95
CA ALA A 174 -19.56 -5.81 8.93
C ALA A 174 -19.87 -6.31 10.35
N CYS A 175 -18.84 -6.55 11.17
CA CYS A 175 -18.97 -7.24 12.45
C CYS A 175 -19.25 -6.29 13.63
N LYS A 176 -18.66 -5.09 13.66
CA LYS A 176 -18.83 -4.15 14.79
C LYS A 176 -20.03 -3.22 14.61
N VAL A 177 -20.26 -2.72 13.39
CA VAL A 177 -21.38 -1.82 13.09
C VAL A 177 -22.62 -2.59 12.63
N GLY A 178 -22.46 -3.79 12.07
CA GLY A 178 -23.56 -4.63 11.59
C GLY A 178 -24.05 -4.25 10.19
N TRP A 179 -23.18 -3.71 9.34
CA TRP A 179 -23.53 -3.40 7.95
C TRP A 179 -23.51 -4.66 7.07
N GLU A 180 -24.38 -4.68 6.07
CA GLU A 180 -24.34 -5.67 4.99
C GLU A 180 -22.98 -5.65 4.27
N SER A 181 -22.49 -6.83 3.86
CA SER A 181 -21.19 -7.01 3.21
C SER A 181 -21.00 -6.12 1.98
N GLY A 182 -22.05 -5.91 1.19
CA GLY A 182 -22.03 -4.97 0.06
C GLY A 182 -21.70 -3.54 0.49
N LYS A 183 -22.36 -3.05 1.55
CA LYS A 183 -22.14 -1.71 2.11
C LYS A 183 -20.76 -1.57 2.76
N ALA A 184 -20.30 -2.59 3.49
CA ALA A 184 -18.96 -2.64 4.08
C ALA A 184 -17.85 -2.65 2.99
N SER A 185 -18.07 -3.35 1.87
CA SER A 185 -17.16 -3.36 0.72
C SER A 185 -17.05 -1.98 0.05
N ILE A 186 -18.16 -1.24 -0.05
CA ILE A 186 -18.15 0.14 -0.54
C ILE A 186 -17.34 1.05 0.38
N LEU A 187 -17.39 0.86 1.70
CA LEU A 187 -16.58 1.62 2.67
C LEU A 187 -15.08 1.41 2.45
N ASN A 188 -14.66 0.16 2.27
CA ASN A 188 -13.28 -0.15 1.92
C ASN A 188 -12.88 0.48 0.58
N SER A 189 -13.77 0.47 -0.42
CA SER A 189 -13.52 1.12 -1.71
C SER A 189 -13.39 2.64 -1.58
N ILE A 190 -14.13 3.27 -0.66
CA ILE A 190 -14.03 4.72 -0.38
C ILE A 190 -12.69 5.08 0.26
N PHE A 191 -12.15 4.24 1.14
CA PHE A 191 -10.77 4.40 1.63
C PHE A 191 -9.78 4.40 0.46
N TRP A 192 -9.86 3.42 -0.44
CA TRP A 192 -8.98 3.33 -1.61
C TRP A 192 -9.18 4.49 -2.60
N ALA A 193 -10.40 5.00 -2.75
CA ALA A 193 -10.68 6.19 -3.55
C ALA A 193 -10.01 7.44 -2.97
N GLY A 194 -10.14 7.66 -1.66
CA GLY A 194 -9.43 8.73 -0.96
C GLY A 194 -7.92 8.60 -1.11
N PHE A 195 -7.41 7.38 -0.93
CA PHE A 195 -5.99 7.05 -1.09
C PHE A 195 -5.47 7.34 -2.50
N GLY A 196 -6.22 6.96 -3.53
CA GLY A 196 -5.92 7.29 -4.92
C GLY A 196 -5.92 8.80 -5.19
N ILE A 197 -6.94 9.51 -4.71
CA ILE A 197 -7.03 10.98 -4.87
C ILE A 197 -5.88 11.68 -4.15
N GLY A 198 -5.50 11.24 -2.95
CA GLY A 198 -4.34 11.74 -2.22
C GLY A 198 -3.07 11.65 -3.05
N ARG A 199 -2.74 10.45 -3.57
CA ARG A 199 -1.57 10.26 -4.45
C ARG A 199 -1.66 11.05 -5.74
N GLY A 200 -2.84 11.09 -6.36
CA GLY A 200 -3.10 11.87 -7.57
C GLY A 200 -2.84 13.37 -7.37
N SER A 201 -3.25 13.92 -6.23
CA SER A 201 -2.96 15.30 -5.86
C SER A 201 -1.47 15.54 -5.63
N GLY A 202 -0.75 14.55 -5.07
CA GLY A 202 0.71 14.56 -4.94
C GLY A 202 1.44 14.72 -6.28
N ILE A 203 0.93 14.17 -7.38
CA ILE A 203 1.54 14.31 -8.72
C ILE A 203 1.61 15.79 -9.14
N PHE A 204 0.51 16.53 -8.96
CA PHE A 204 0.42 17.94 -9.37
C PHE A 204 1.10 18.87 -8.36
N PHE A 205 0.85 18.66 -7.07
CA PHE A 205 1.29 19.58 -6.03
C PHE A 205 2.75 19.38 -5.59
N SER A 206 3.35 18.21 -5.81
CA SER A 206 4.79 17.98 -5.54
C SER A 206 5.72 18.87 -6.36
N ARG A 207 5.23 19.48 -7.44
CA ARG A 207 5.98 20.48 -8.22
C ARG A 207 6.06 21.84 -7.53
N PHE A 208 5.07 22.17 -6.70
CA PHE A 208 4.89 23.50 -6.11
C PHE A 208 5.18 23.52 -4.61
N LEU A 209 4.94 22.40 -3.92
CA LEU A 209 5.11 22.25 -2.48
C LEU A 209 6.32 21.35 -2.19
N ARG A 210 7.03 21.65 -1.10
CA ARG A 210 8.08 20.77 -0.60
C ARG A 210 7.45 19.50 -0.01
N PRO A 211 8.09 18.33 -0.15
CA PRO A 211 7.65 17.08 0.47
C PRO A 211 7.39 17.21 1.97
N SER A 212 8.20 17.99 2.70
CA SER A 212 8.02 18.22 4.13
C SER A 212 6.71 18.93 4.50
N THR A 213 6.27 19.89 3.68
CA THR A 213 4.97 20.56 3.86
C THR A 213 3.83 19.57 3.65
N TYR A 214 3.98 18.68 2.67
CA TYR A 214 2.98 17.67 2.36
C TYR A 214 2.84 16.65 3.50
N ILE A 215 3.96 16.18 4.06
CA ILE A 215 3.96 15.28 5.23
C ILE A 215 3.21 15.90 6.41
N ILE A 216 3.40 17.19 6.70
CA ILE A 216 2.71 17.86 7.80
C ILE A 216 1.20 17.92 7.56
N ILE A 217 0.76 18.27 6.35
CA ILE A 217 -0.66 18.32 5.98
C ILE A 217 -1.30 16.93 6.12
N ASP A 218 -0.64 15.91 5.60
CA ASP A 218 -1.09 14.51 5.64
C ASP A 218 -1.22 14.00 7.09
N LEU A 219 -0.23 14.30 7.95
CA LEU A 219 -0.27 13.95 9.36
C LEU A 219 -1.42 14.65 10.10
N ILE A 220 -1.71 15.91 9.76
CA ILE A 220 -2.87 16.64 10.32
C ILE A 220 -4.17 15.94 9.91
N PHE A 221 -4.32 15.56 8.64
CA PHE A 221 -5.51 14.81 8.20
C PHE A 221 -5.64 13.46 8.90
N CYS A 222 -4.54 12.70 9.02
CA CYS A 222 -4.55 11.42 9.71
C CYS A 222 -4.95 11.58 11.19
N ALA A 223 -4.33 12.52 11.91
CA ALA A 223 -4.59 12.75 13.32
C ALA A 223 -6.02 13.27 13.59
N ALA A 224 -6.48 14.22 12.79
CA ALA A 224 -7.86 14.74 12.88
C ALA A 224 -8.87 13.61 12.63
N THR A 225 -8.66 12.83 11.57
CA THR A 225 -9.56 11.74 11.22
C THR A 225 -9.58 10.64 12.28
N ALA A 226 -8.41 10.22 12.78
CA ALA A 226 -8.32 9.24 13.87
C ALA A 226 -9.05 9.71 15.13
N THR A 227 -8.94 11.00 15.45
CA THR A 227 -9.65 11.60 16.59
C THR A 227 -11.17 11.59 16.36
N PHE A 228 -11.64 12.00 15.18
CA PHE A 228 -13.06 12.02 14.86
C PHE A 228 -13.70 10.63 14.88
N LEU A 229 -13.04 9.64 14.28
CA LEU A 229 -13.50 8.25 14.28
C LEU A 229 -13.49 7.64 15.69
N SER A 230 -12.57 8.06 16.56
CA SER A 230 -12.54 7.60 17.96
C SER A 230 -13.70 8.18 18.78
N ILE A 231 -14.16 9.39 18.49
CA ILE A 231 -15.29 10.02 19.19
C ILE A 231 -16.63 9.47 18.69
N TYR A 232 -16.75 9.20 17.38
CA TYR A 232 -17.98 8.73 16.74
C TYR A 232 -17.79 7.39 16.01
N PRO A 233 -17.45 6.30 16.74
CA PRO A 233 -16.99 5.04 16.15
C PRO A 233 -18.05 4.35 15.27
N THR A 234 -19.33 4.46 15.61
CA THR A 234 -20.42 3.78 14.89
C THR A 234 -21.27 4.72 14.04
N ASN A 235 -20.93 6.01 13.99
CA ASN A 235 -21.71 6.96 13.20
C ASN A 235 -21.42 6.76 11.70
N GLU A 236 -22.47 6.44 10.95
CA GLU A 236 -22.36 6.13 9.52
C GLU A 236 -21.69 7.24 8.70
N ILE A 237 -22.12 8.48 8.87
CA ILE A 237 -21.59 9.63 8.11
C ILE A 237 -20.11 9.83 8.43
N MET A 238 -19.74 9.67 9.71
CA MET A 238 -18.35 9.82 10.15
C MET A 238 -17.46 8.70 9.62
N LEU A 239 -17.97 7.47 9.51
CA LEU A 239 -17.23 6.37 8.90
C LEU A 239 -16.97 6.63 7.42
N TRP A 240 -17.95 7.12 6.66
CA TRP A 240 -17.76 7.46 5.25
C TRP A 240 -16.73 8.58 5.06
N ILE A 241 -16.93 9.71 5.73
CA ILE A 241 -16.04 10.87 5.62
C ILE A 241 -14.65 10.52 6.15
N GLY A 242 -14.58 9.87 7.32
CA GLY A 242 -13.34 9.49 7.96
C GLY A 242 -12.54 8.47 7.15
N SER A 243 -13.17 7.45 6.56
CA SER A 243 -12.44 6.50 5.71
C SER A 243 -11.83 7.18 4.50
N PHE A 244 -12.58 8.10 3.88
CA PHE A 244 -12.08 8.88 2.75
C PHE A 244 -10.92 9.80 3.16
N THR A 245 -11.07 10.59 4.23
CA THR A 245 -10.05 11.55 4.66
C THR A 245 -8.81 10.88 5.24
N TYR A 246 -8.96 9.74 5.91
CA TYR A 246 -7.82 8.93 6.36
C TYR A 246 -7.05 8.39 5.17
N GLY A 247 -7.74 7.80 4.19
CA GLY A 247 -7.14 7.35 2.94
C GLY A 247 -6.40 8.47 2.23
N LEU A 248 -7.02 9.65 2.10
CA LEU A 248 -6.42 10.83 1.48
C LEU A 248 -5.13 11.29 2.18
N GLY A 249 -5.13 11.33 3.52
CA GLY A 249 -3.99 11.77 4.30
C GLY A 249 -2.85 10.75 4.34
N ILE A 250 -3.14 9.46 4.52
CA ILE A 250 -2.09 8.44 4.64
C ILE A 250 -1.40 8.18 3.27
N ALA A 251 -2.11 8.46 2.17
CA ALA A 251 -1.74 8.15 0.79
C ALA A 251 -0.31 8.48 0.39
N THR A 252 0.15 9.68 0.73
CA THR A 252 1.37 10.23 0.12
C THR A 252 2.58 10.21 1.05
N LEU A 253 2.37 9.96 2.34
CA LEU A 253 3.41 9.93 3.38
C LEU A 253 4.61 9.07 2.98
N TYR A 254 4.38 7.90 2.38
CA TYR A 254 5.45 7.01 1.92
C TYR A 254 6.33 7.68 0.86
N SER A 255 5.72 8.12 -0.24
CA SER A 255 6.43 8.76 -1.36
C SER A 255 7.07 10.10 -1.00
N CYS A 256 6.42 10.88 -0.14
CA CYS A 256 6.93 12.15 0.35
C CYS A 256 8.08 11.93 1.33
N GLY A 257 8.07 10.84 2.13
CA GLY A 257 9.20 10.44 2.97
C GLY A 257 10.46 10.22 2.13
N ILE A 258 10.36 9.45 1.04
CA ILE A 258 11.48 9.20 0.13
C ILE A 258 11.94 10.50 -0.53
N SER A 259 10.99 11.29 -1.05
CA SER A 259 11.29 12.56 -1.71
C SER A 259 11.96 13.54 -0.75
N TYR A 260 11.52 13.59 0.51
CA TYR A 260 12.11 14.44 1.53
C TYR A 260 13.52 14.00 1.90
N SER A 261 13.76 12.70 2.09
CA SER A 261 15.11 12.17 2.27
C SER A 261 16.01 12.51 1.06
N HIS A 262 15.48 12.41 -0.16
CA HIS A 262 16.22 12.73 -1.38
C HIS A 262 16.50 14.23 -1.54
N GLU A 263 15.67 15.12 -0.98
CA GLU A 263 16.02 16.54 -0.89
C GLU A 263 17.24 16.75 0.02
N LEU A 264 17.32 16.03 1.14
CA LEU A 264 18.37 16.20 2.14
C LEU A 264 19.71 15.56 1.75
N THR A 265 19.68 14.41 1.06
CA THR A 265 20.88 13.64 0.69
C THR A 265 20.67 12.84 -0.59
N ASN A 266 21.74 12.25 -1.15
CA ASN A 266 21.62 11.30 -2.25
C ASN A 266 21.05 9.97 -1.76
N VAL A 267 19.76 9.75 -2.05
CA VAL A 267 19.08 8.50 -1.72
C VAL A 267 19.38 7.46 -2.78
N SER A 268 20.10 6.43 -2.35
CA SER A 268 20.51 5.28 -3.15
C SER A 268 20.17 3.98 -2.39
N GLY A 269 20.77 2.85 -2.76
CA GLY A 269 20.46 1.53 -2.23
C GLY A 269 20.50 1.44 -0.70
N LYS A 270 21.43 2.11 -0.01
CA LYS A 270 21.50 2.03 1.47
C LYS A 270 20.26 2.60 2.14
N TRP A 271 19.81 3.76 1.66
CA TRP A 271 18.60 4.42 2.13
C TRP A 271 17.34 3.61 1.82
N ILE A 272 17.23 3.06 0.61
CA ILE A 272 16.11 2.19 0.22
C ILE A 272 16.02 0.95 1.14
N VAL A 273 17.16 0.35 1.52
CA VAL A 273 17.18 -0.73 2.51
C VAL A 273 16.67 -0.27 3.87
N THR A 274 17.08 0.92 4.35
CA THR A 274 16.57 1.46 5.62
C THR A 274 15.06 1.72 5.59
N PHE A 275 14.54 2.27 4.49
CA PHE A 275 13.09 2.43 4.30
C PHE A 275 12.38 1.07 4.30
N GLY A 276 12.96 0.10 3.58
CA GLY A 276 12.45 -1.27 3.46
C GLY A 276 12.36 -1.99 4.80
N ILE A 277 13.31 -1.79 5.72
CA ILE A 277 13.25 -2.36 7.07
C ILE A 277 12.03 -1.82 7.84
N GLY A 278 11.84 -0.49 7.85
CA GLY A 278 10.67 0.11 8.51
C GLY A 278 9.35 -0.35 7.89
N ASN A 279 9.29 -0.42 6.56
CA ASN A 279 8.14 -0.95 5.81
C ASN A 279 7.82 -2.41 6.19
N ALA A 280 8.83 -3.27 6.22
CA ALA A 280 8.65 -4.69 6.56
C ALA A 280 8.16 -4.86 8.01
N ILE A 281 8.77 -4.16 8.98
CA ILE A 281 8.34 -4.22 10.38
C ILE A 281 6.89 -3.71 10.52
N GLY A 282 6.54 -2.62 9.82
CA GLY A 282 5.18 -2.07 9.79
C GLY A 282 4.17 -3.08 9.26
N ALA A 283 4.45 -3.71 8.11
CA ALA A 283 3.59 -4.73 7.52
C ALA A 283 3.43 -5.97 8.41
N MET A 284 4.50 -6.39 9.10
CA MET A 284 4.49 -7.54 10.01
C MET A 284 3.80 -7.26 11.35
N SER A 285 3.54 -6.00 11.70
CA SER A 285 2.84 -5.65 12.95
C SER A 285 1.35 -6.00 12.94
N MET A 286 0.77 -6.19 11.76
CA MET A 286 -0.67 -6.33 11.56
C MET A 286 -1.30 -7.53 12.30
N PRO A 287 -0.77 -8.76 12.21
CA PRO A 287 -1.34 -9.90 12.94
C PRO A 287 -1.36 -9.65 14.46
N ILE A 288 -0.33 -9.02 15.01
CA ILE A 288 -0.21 -8.77 16.46
C ILE A 288 -1.19 -7.69 16.92
N LEU A 289 -1.31 -6.60 16.15
CA LEU A 289 -2.18 -5.47 16.47
C LEU A 289 -3.65 -5.80 16.21
N GLY A 290 -3.95 -6.65 15.22
CA GLY A 290 -5.31 -7.09 14.88
C GLY A 290 -5.89 -8.12 15.85
N THR A 291 -5.07 -9.02 16.42
CA THR A 291 -5.55 -10.06 17.36
C THR A 291 -5.83 -9.55 18.77
N GLY A 292 -5.47 -8.30 19.10
CA GLY A 292 -5.67 -7.70 20.42
C GLY A 292 -7.04 -7.04 20.62
N ILE A 293 -7.89 -7.06 19.59
CA ILE A 293 -9.22 -6.43 19.59
C ILE A 293 -10.29 -7.54 19.44
N GLY A 294 -10.23 -8.54 20.33
CA GLY A 294 -11.36 -9.42 20.63
C GLY A 294 -12.28 -8.75 21.66
#